data_AF-A0A1U9R415-F1
#
_entry.id   AF-A0A1U9R415-F1
#
_cell.length_a   1.000
_cell.length_b   1.000
_cell.length_c   1.000
_cell.angle_alpha   90.00
_cell.angle_beta   90.00
_cell.angle_gamma   90.00
#
_symmetry.space_group_name_H-M   'P 1'
#
loop_
_entity.id
_entity.type
_entity.pdbx_description
1 polymer ?
#
loop_
_entity_poly.entity_id
_entity_poly.type
_entity_poly.pdbx_seq_one_letter_code
_entity_poly.pdbx_strand_id
1 'polypeptide(L)' 'MAAANRPTALPSVSHALRAVESLLLGGGQRTARRNAWTAVLEDRRRAKDRVEAQHVLEAVSGRTS' A
#
# COMPACT_ATOMS: atom_id res chain seq x y z
N MET A 1 35.14 -34.40 -23.75
CA MET A 1 35.51 -33.41 -22.71
C MET A 1 34.33 -33.30 -21.76
N ALA A 2 34.40 -33.92 -20.57
CA ALA A 2 33.28 -33.96 -19.64
C ALA A 2 33.08 -32.57 -19.00
N ALA A 3 31.87 -32.00 -19.13
CA ALA A 3 31.51 -30.75 -18.48
C ALA A 3 31.47 -30.97 -16.97
N ALA A 4 32.26 -30.20 -16.22
CA ALA A 4 32.24 -30.25 -14.76
C ALA A 4 30.87 -29.79 -14.25
N ASN A 5 30.10 -30.73 -13.69
CA ASN A 5 28.90 -30.42 -12.93
C ASN A 5 29.33 -29.67 -11.66
N ARG A 6 29.14 -28.35 -11.60
CA ARG A 6 29.39 -27.59 -10.37
C ARG A 6 28.29 -27.92 -9.37
N PRO A 7 28.63 -28.40 -8.15
CA PRO A 7 27.61 -28.62 -7.14
C PRO A 7 26.93 -27.28 -6.80
N THR A 8 25.60 -27.24 -6.90
CA THR A 8 24.83 -26.12 -6.36
C THR A 8 24.97 -26.15 -4.84
N ALA A 9 25.50 -25.08 -4.25
CA ALA A 9 25.57 -24.96 -2.81
C ALA A 9 24.14 -25.05 -2.23
N LEU A 10 23.93 -25.95 -1.27
CA LEU A 10 22.67 -26.03 -0.55
C LEU A 10 22.38 -24.65 0.08
N PRO A 11 21.14 -24.14 0.00
CA PRO A 11 20.82 -22.85 0.59
C PRO A 11 21.15 -22.88 2.07
N SER A 12 21.93 -21.90 2.53
CA SER A 12 22.20 -21.75 3.96
C SER A 12 20.89 -21.48 4.70
N VAL A 13 20.88 -21.75 6.01
CA VAL A 13 19.72 -21.46 6.88
C VAL A 13 19.25 -20.00 6.71
N SER A 14 20.18 -19.05 6.55
CA SER A 14 19.85 -17.65 6.29
C SER A 14 19.06 -17.44 4.98
N HIS A 15 19.40 -18.18 3.92
CA HIS A 15 18.64 -18.12 2.66
C HIS A 15 17.24 -18.71 2.82
N ALA A 16 17.09 -19.82 3.55
CA ALA A 16 15.80 -20.40 3.84
C ALA A 16 14.91 -19.44 4.65
N LEU A 17 15.48 -18.78 5.67
CA LEU A 17 14.76 -17.79 6.47
C LEU A 17 14.32 -16.57 5.64
N ARG A 18 15.19 -16.04 4.77
CA ARG A 18 14.84 -14.94 3.83
C ARG A 18 13.71 -15.31 2.88
N ALA A 19 13.68 -16.55 2.39
CA ALA A 19 12.63 -17.04 1.50
C ALA A 19 11.28 -17.13 2.23
N VAL A 20 11.27 -17.68 3.44
CA VAL A 20 10.08 -17.73 4.30
C VAL A 20 9.60 -16.33 4.66
N GLU A 21 10.50 -15.42 5.03
CA GLU A 21 10.18 -14.01 5.28
C GLU A 21 9.52 -13.36 4.06
N SER A 22 10.09 -13.57 2.86
CA SER A 22 9.53 -13.03 1.62
C SER A 22 8.15 -13.60 1.29
N LEU A 23 7.94 -14.88 1.56
CA LEU A 23 6.65 -15.55 1.37
C LEU A 23 5.59 -15.02 2.34
N LEU A 24 5.92 -14.94 3.63
CA LEU A 24 5.01 -14.52 4.70
C LEU A 24 4.72 -13.01 4.63
N LEU A 25 5.76 -12.19 4.46
CA LEU A 25 5.64 -10.73 4.53
C LEU A 25 5.37 -10.07 3.17
N GLY A 26 5.67 -10.73 2.06
CA GLY A 26 5.46 -10.18 0.72
C GLY A 26 3.99 -9.90 0.40
N GLY A 27 3.07 -10.72 0.92
CA GLY A 27 1.62 -10.48 0.83
C GLY A 27 1.20 -9.22 1.60
N GLY A 28 1.70 -9.06 2.83
CA GLY A 28 1.42 -7.90 3.68
C GLY A 28 1.83 -6.57 3.04
N GLN A 29 2.98 -6.53 2.37
CA GLN A 29 3.45 -5.31 1.68
C GLN A 29 2.52 -4.88 0.54
N ARG A 30 2.00 -5.83 -0.24
CA ARG A 30 1.03 -5.52 -1.30
C ARG A 30 -0.29 -5.00 -0.74
N THR A 31 -0.76 -5.58 0.36
CA THR A 31 -1.97 -5.12 1.06
C THR A 31 -1.77 -3.73 1.66
N ALA A 32 -0.63 -3.47 2.31
CA ALA A 32 -0.29 -2.17 2.87
C ALA A 32 -0.27 -1.06 1.79
N ARG A 33 0.32 -1.33 0.62
CA ARG A 33 0.31 -0.38 -0.52
C ARG A 33 -1.10 -0.10 -1.03
N ARG A 34 -1.96 -1.13 -1.13
CA ARG A 34 -3.37 -0.96 -1.53
C ARG A 34 -4.14 -0.14 -0.50
N ASN A 35 -4.01 -0.48 0.78
CA ASN A 35 -4.67 0.22 1.87
C ASN A 35 -4.24 1.70 1.91
N ALA A 36 -2.94 1.98 1.78
CA ALA A 36 -2.42 3.34 1.74
C ALA A 36 -2.99 4.13 0.55
N TRP A 37 -3.07 3.50 -0.63
CA TRP A 37 -3.67 4.14 -1.80
C TRP A 37 -5.15 4.43 -1.61
N THR A 38 -5.92 3.47 -1.09
CA THR A 38 -7.35 3.65 -0.78
C THR A 38 -7.55 4.78 0.23
N ALA A 39 -6.74 4.84 1.29
CA ALA A 39 -6.82 5.91 2.28
C ALA A 39 -6.61 7.30 1.65
N VAL A 40 -5.61 7.44 0.76
CA VAL A 40 -5.37 8.69 0.04
C VAL A 40 -6.55 9.09 -0.86
N LEU A 41 -7.19 8.13 -1.53
CA LEU A 41 -8.36 8.41 -2.35
C LEU A 41 -9.56 8.86 -1.49
N GLU A 42 -9.79 8.19 -0.37
CA GLU A 42 -10.83 8.54 0.60
C GLU A 42 -10.60 9.93 1.20
N ASP A 43 -9.37 10.25 1.61
CA ASP A 43 -9.05 11.57 2.16
C ASP A 43 -9.26 12.69 1.14
N ARG A 44 -8.93 12.45 -0.13
CA ARG A 44 -9.21 13.40 -1.22
C ARG A 44 -10.70 13.58 -1.44
N ARG A 45 -11.50 12.51 -1.36
CA ARG A 45 -12.96 12.59 -1.44
C ARG A 45 -13.50 13.44 -0.27
N ARG A 46 -13.13 13.08 0.97
CA ARG A 46 -13.54 13.82 2.17
C ARG A 46 -13.14 15.29 2.13
N ALA A 47 -11.97 15.62 1.58
CA ALA A 47 -11.53 17.01 1.43
C ALA A 47 -12.46 17.79 0.49
N LYS A 48 -12.85 17.20 -0.64
CA LYS A 48 -13.81 17.82 -1.57
C LYS A 48 -15.19 17.99 -0.93
N ASP A 49 -15.68 16.95 -0.25
CA ASP A 49 -16.99 16.97 0.39
C ASP A 49 -17.05 18.07 1.47
N ARG A 50 -15.97 18.29 2.24
CA ARG A 50 -15.87 19.40 3.20
C ARG A 50 -15.93 20.77 2.53
N VAL A 51 -15.26 20.96 1.39
CA VAL A 51 -15.28 22.22 0.64
C VAL A 51 -16.68 22.50 0.08
N GLU A 52 -17.33 21.49 -0.49
CA GLU A 52 -18.70 21.60 -0.99
C GLU A 52 -19.69 21.93 0.14
N ALA A 53 -19.58 21.23 1.27
CA ALA A 53 -20.38 21.53 2.45
C ALA A 53 -20.17 22.97 2.94
N GLN A 54 -18.92 23.45 2.97
CA GLN A 54 -18.60 24.82 3.36
C GLN A 54 -19.30 25.84 2.45
N HIS A 55 -19.24 25.68 1.13
CA HIS A 55 -19.93 26.57 0.19
C HIS A 55 -21.44 26.59 0.40
N VAL A 56 -22.06 25.43 0.69
CA VAL A 56 -23.50 25.35 0.98
C VAL A 56 -23.82 26.12 2.26
N LEU A 57 -23.03 25.95 3.32
CA LEU A 57 -23.23 26.65 4.60
C LEU A 57 -23.07 28.16 4.45
N GLU A 58 -22.05 28.62 3.72
CA GLU A 58 -21.84 30.04 3.40
C GLU A 58 -23.01 30.62 2.60
N ALA A 59 -23.48 29.90 1.58
CA ALA A 59 -24.63 30.31 0.78
C ALA A 59 -25.92 30.40 1.62
N VAL A 60 -26.14 29.48 2.57
CA VAL A 60 -27.26 29.55 3.52
C VAL A 60 -27.13 30.77 4.41
N SER A 61 -25.96 30.97 5.03
CA SER A 61 -25.69 32.10 5.94
C SER A 61 -25.91 33.46 5.25
N GLY A 62 -25.47 33.60 4.00
CA GLY A 62 -25.65 34.82 3.22
C GLY A 62 -27.11 35.10 2.81
N ARG A 63 -27.98 34.08 2.76
CA ARG A 63 -29.42 34.25 2.51
C ARG A 63 -30.21 34.64 3.76
N THR A 64 -29.70 34.30 4.94
CA THR A 64 -30.40 34.53 6.21
C THR A 64 -30.00 35.82 6.92
N SER A 65 -29.01 36.55 6.39
CA SER A 65 -28.53 37.85 6.91
C SER A 65 -29.17 39.00 6.15
#